data_AF-A0A7J7SEG3-F1
#
_entry.id   AF-A0A7J7SEG3-F1
#
_cell.length_a   1.000
_cell.length_b   1.000
_cell.length_c   1.000
_cell.angle_alpha   90.00
_cell.angle_beta   90.00
_cell.angle_gamma   90.00
#
_symmetry.space_group_name_H-M   'P 1'
#
loop_
_entity.id
_entity.type
_entity.pdbx_description
1 polymer ?
#
loop_
_entity_poly.entity_id
_entity_poly.type
_entity_poly.pdbx_seq_one_letter_code
_entity_poly.pdbx_strand_id
1 'polypeptide(L)'
;MGARGPPRARPWLGVCALLSLAATVLLGHVLLHQLAVAPLELCGAPEEPPRACQQGAHSPGPQPRPGAAPTQCDVPPNSRFDCAPDKAVTQGQCEARGCCYAPVGRPRGSRMGPPWCFFPPGYPSYRLGNLTATDTGYTASLTRAAPTFFPRDVLTLRLDVLLETESRLRVTIRDPASRRYEVPVRTPRARGRAPSPLYGVQFSEEPFGLVVRRQRDGRVL
;
A
#
# COMPACT_ATOMS: atom_id res chain seq x y z
N MET A 1 -30.01 67.64 51.04
CA MET A 1 -28.65 68.19 50.81
C MET A 1 -27.64 67.10 51.16
N GLY A 2 -26.71 66.79 50.25
CA GLY A 2 -25.63 65.84 50.48
C GLY A 2 -25.28 65.08 49.20
N ALA A 3 -24.13 65.38 48.60
CA ALA A 3 -23.67 64.93 47.29
C ALA A 3 -22.40 64.07 47.36
N ARG A 4 -22.13 63.32 46.28
CA ARG A 4 -20.85 62.68 45.83
C ARG A 4 -20.43 61.40 46.57
N GLY A 5 -19.79 60.40 45.95
CA GLY A 5 -19.14 60.26 44.64
C GLY A 5 -18.86 58.78 44.28
N PRO A 6 -18.06 58.46 43.23
CA PRO A 6 -17.96 57.11 42.66
C PRO A 6 -16.90 56.23 43.35
N PRO A 7 -17.01 54.88 43.32
CA PRO A 7 -15.95 54.02 43.81
C PRO A 7 -14.80 53.88 42.79
N ARG A 8 -13.58 54.06 43.29
CA ARG A 8 -12.29 53.88 42.62
C ARG A 8 -12.02 52.41 42.29
N ALA A 9 -11.51 52.14 41.08
CA ALA A 9 -10.94 50.84 40.70
C ALA A 9 -9.67 50.54 41.52
N ARG A 10 -9.58 49.34 42.11
CA ARG A 10 -8.42 48.87 42.89
C ARG A 10 -7.48 48.06 41.97
N PRO A 11 -6.23 48.50 41.72
CA PRO A 11 -5.30 47.86 40.77
C PRO A 11 -4.54 46.65 41.35
N TRP A 12 -4.90 46.18 42.55
CA TRP A 12 -4.13 45.18 43.31
C TRP A 12 -4.46 43.72 43.01
N LEU A 13 -5.43 43.43 42.13
CA LEU A 13 -5.78 42.06 41.72
C LEU A 13 -4.97 41.56 40.51
N GLY A 14 -4.40 42.46 39.69
CA GLY A 14 -3.62 42.08 38.51
C GLY A 14 -2.17 41.67 38.79
N VAL A 15 -1.59 42.14 39.90
CA VAL A 15 -0.17 41.90 40.23
C VAL A 15 0.04 40.50 40.83
N CYS A 16 -0.92 39.98 41.61
CA CYS A 16 -0.84 38.62 42.17
C CYS A 16 -0.96 37.53 41.09
N ALA A 17 -1.78 37.73 40.05
CA ALA A 17 -1.96 36.73 38.99
C ALA A 17 -0.71 36.58 38.10
N LEU A 18 0.03 37.67 37.86
CA LEU A 18 1.25 37.64 37.04
C LEU A 18 2.45 37.04 37.78
N LEU A 19 2.55 37.23 39.10
CA LEU A 19 3.62 36.63 39.91
C LEU A 19 3.46 35.10 40.07
N SER A 20 2.22 34.57 40.08
CA SER A 20 1.98 33.12 40.15
C SER A 20 2.28 32.38 38.85
N LEU A 21 2.15 33.03 37.69
CA LEU A 21 2.44 32.41 36.38
C LEU A 21 3.95 32.34 36.07
N ALA A 22 4.77 33.26 36.59
CA ALA A 22 6.22 33.23 36.40
C ALA A 22 6.90 32.10 37.19
N ALA A 23 6.38 31.75 38.38
CA ALA A 23 6.95 30.70 39.23
C ALA A 23 6.76 29.29 38.65
N THR A 24 5.64 29.02 37.97
CA THR A 24 5.35 27.71 37.38
C THR A 24 6.15 27.43 36.11
N VAL A 25 6.48 28.46 35.34
CA VAL A 25 7.33 28.35 34.13
C VAL A 25 8.80 28.13 34.51
N LEU A 26 9.31 28.78 35.56
CA LEU A 26 10.68 28.58 36.05
C LEU A 26 10.87 27.19 36.70
N LEU A 27 9.89 26.70 37.47
CA LEU A 27 9.95 25.35 38.07
C LEU A 27 9.86 24.23 37.02
N GLY A 28 9.10 24.42 35.93
CA GLY A 28 9.01 23.45 34.83
C GLY A 28 10.28 23.36 33.98
N HIS A 29 10.97 24.48 33.76
CA HIS A 29 12.22 24.51 32.98
C HIS A 29 13.42 23.92 33.76
N VAL A 30 13.43 24.06 35.09
CA VAL A 30 14.45 23.46 35.97
C VAL A 30 14.28 21.93 36.08
N LEU A 31 13.04 21.43 36.03
CA LEU A 31 12.76 19.98 36.11
C LEU A 31 13.06 19.21 34.81
N LEU A 32 13.01 19.86 33.64
CA LEU A 32 13.35 19.22 32.36
C LEU A 32 14.87 19.14 32.07
N HIS A 33 15.69 19.94 32.75
CA HIS A 33 17.14 19.95 32.57
C HIS A 33 17.91 18.95 33.45
N GLN A 34 17.23 18.21 34.34
CA GLN A 34 17.84 17.24 35.28
C GLN A 34 17.74 15.77 34.81
N LEU A 35 17.25 15.50 33.59
CA LEU A 35 17.20 14.13 33.03
C LEU A 35 18.25 13.88 31.91
N ALA A 36 19.16 14.82 31.71
CA ALA A 36 20.38 14.57 30.94
C ALA A 36 21.58 14.68 31.88
N VAL A 37 22.47 13.68 31.82
CA VAL A 37 23.74 13.52 32.53
C VAL A 37 23.68 12.66 33.80
N ALA A 38 23.94 11.36 33.62
CA ALA A 38 24.68 10.55 34.60
C ALA A 38 25.53 9.50 33.85
N PRO A 39 26.87 9.62 33.85
CA PRO A 39 27.77 8.52 33.55
C PRO A 39 28.46 8.03 34.84
N LEU A 40 28.46 6.72 35.09
CA LEU A 40 29.37 6.01 36.00
C LEU A 40 29.27 4.51 35.62
N GLU A 41 30.13 3.92 34.79
CA GLU A 41 31.54 3.55 35.02
C GLU A 41 31.80 2.96 36.41
N LEU A 42 31.73 1.63 36.54
CA LEU A 42 32.54 0.85 37.49
C LEU A 42 32.43 -0.66 37.21
N CYS A 43 33.41 -1.22 36.50
CA CYS A 43 33.82 -2.62 36.68
C CYS A 43 35.34 -2.63 36.86
N GLY A 44 35.78 -2.97 38.07
CA GLY A 44 37.17 -2.89 38.50
C GLY A 44 38.10 -3.92 37.85
N ALA A 45 39.37 -3.56 37.79
CA ALA A 45 40.50 -4.46 37.55
C ALA A 45 41.08 -4.96 38.89
N PRO A 46 41.84 -6.08 38.86
CA PRO A 46 43.26 -5.96 39.18
C PRO A 46 44.22 -6.74 38.23
N GLU A 47 45.48 -6.27 38.22
CA GLU A 47 46.75 -6.75 37.62
C GLU A 47 46.94 -8.29 37.57
N GLU A 48 47.66 -8.96 36.64
CA GLU A 48 48.98 -8.74 35.99
C GLU A 48 49.20 -9.81 34.84
N PRO A 49 50.40 -10.02 34.21
CA PRO A 49 51.00 -9.48 32.96
C PRO A 49 50.94 -10.43 31.70
N PRO A 50 51.57 -10.09 30.53
CA PRO A 50 51.07 -10.51 29.21
C PRO A 50 51.76 -11.75 28.60
N ARG A 51 50.99 -12.53 27.83
CA ARG A 51 51.54 -13.44 26.79
C ARG A 51 50.75 -13.31 25.50
N ALA A 52 51.51 -13.07 24.44
CA ALA A 52 51.05 -12.92 23.06
C ALA A 52 50.36 -14.17 22.52
N CYS A 53 49.29 -13.99 21.75
CA CYS A 53 48.92 -14.91 20.68
C CYS A 53 48.47 -14.13 19.43
N GLN A 54 48.83 -14.70 18.30
CA GLN A 54 49.01 -14.12 16.98
C GLN A 54 47.72 -13.68 16.26
N GLN A 55 47.95 -12.82 15.28
CA GLN A 55 46.99 -12.20 14.37
C GLN A 55 46.25 -13.25 13.53
N GLY A 56 44.92 -13.28 13.66
CA GLY A 56 44.01 -13.87 12.67
C GLY A 56 43.39 -12.76 11.82
N ALA A 57 43.74 -12.70 10.55
CA ALA A 57 43.17 -11.79 9.56
C ALA A 57 41.66 -12.05 9.43
N HIS A 58 40.84 -11.19 10.03
CA HIS A 58 39.40 -11.17 9.82
C HIS A 58 39.10 -10.35 8.56
N SER A 59 38.70 -11.04 7.50
CA SER A 59 38.09 -10.41 6.33
C SER A 59 36.89 -9.56 6.76
N PRO A 60 36.70 -8.35 6.23
CA PRO A 60 35.51 -7.57 6.52
C PRO A 60 34.31 -8.26 5.85
N GLY A 61 33.34 -8.69 6.65
CA GLY A 61 32.04 -9.11 6.14
C GLY A 61 31.37 -7.98 5.37
N PRO A 62 30.54 -8.29 4.36
CA PRO A 62 29.92 -7.28 3.51
C PRO A 62 28.98 -6.40 4.34
N GLN A 63 29.25 -5.09 4.34
CA GLN A 63 28.38 -4.10 4.94
C GLN A 63 27.00 -4.06 4.26
N PRO A 64 25.90 -3.81 4.98
CA PRO A 64 24.58 -3.61 4.39
C PRO A 64 24.61 -2.34 3.53
N ARG A 65 24.31 -2.46 2.24
CA ARG A 65 24.15 -1.31 1.35
C ARG A 65 22.92 -0.50 1.77
N PRO A 66 22.99 0.84 1.83
CA PRO A 66 21.80 1.67 2.03
C PRO A 66 20.89 1.53 0.81
N GLY A 67 19.65 1.07 1.02
CA GLY A 67 18.57 1.20 0.05
C GLY A 67 18.52 0.17 -1.09
N ALA A 68 18.80 -1.10 -0.82
CA ALA A 68 18.32 -2.15 -1.71
C ALA A 68 16.78 -2.21 -1.59
N ALA A 69 16.06 -1.76 -2.62
CA ALA A 69 14.62 -2.00 -2.70
C ALA A 69 14.36 -3.50 -2.50
N PRO A 70 13.32 -3.90 -1.74
CA PRO A 70 13.02 -5.31 -1.54
C PRO A 70 12.84 -5.98 -2.92
N THR A 71 13.26 -7.24 -3.05
CA THR A 71 13.25 -8.00 -4.32
C THR A 71 11.91 -7.95 -5.07
N GLN A 72 10.81 -7.74 -4.35
CA GLN A 72 9.46 -7.52 -4.89
C GLN A 72 9.28 -6.26 -5.74
N CYS A 73 10.21 -5.31 -5.69
CA CYS A 73 10.16 -4.04 -6.43
C CYS A 73 11.03 -4.03 -7.70
N ASP A 74 11.68 -5.16 -8.03
CA ASP A 74 12.41 -5.31 -9.28
C ASP A 74 11.46 -5.59 -10.46
N VAL A 75 10.67 -4.58 -10.82
CA VAL A 75 9.73 -4.62 -11.95
C VAL A 75 10.29 -3.77 -13.09
N PRO A 76 10.50 -4.35 -14.29
CA PRO A 76 10.98 -3.61 -15.45
C PRO A 76 10.11 -2.38 -15.74
N PRO A 77 10.67 -1.22 -16.10
CA PRO A 77 9.89 0.01 -16.27
C PRO A 77 8.64 -0.14 -17.15
N ASN A 78 8.73 -0.87 -18.26
CA ASN A 78 7.61 -1.06 -19.19
C ASN A 78 6.52 -2.02 -18.67
N SER A 79 6.78 -2.75 -17.58
CA SER A 79 5.85 -3.68 -16.95
C SER A 79 5.26 -3.12 -15.65
N ARG A 80 5.57 -1.86 -15.31
CA ARG A 80 5.05 -1.20 -14.10
C ARG A 80 3.64 -0.70 -14.33
N PHE A 81 2.73 -1.09 -13.45
CA PHE A 81 1.37 -0.57 -13.38
C PHE A 81 1.26 0.47 -12.27
N ASP A 82 0.63 1.61 -12.59
CA ASP A 82 0.58 2.78 -11.72
C ASP A 82 -0.25 2.54 -10.46
N CYS A 83 0.35 2.78 -9.28
CA CYS A 83 -0.31 2.68 -7.97
C CYS A 83 -0.73 4.05 -7.41
N ALA A 84 -0.56 5.13 -8.17
CA ALA A 84 -1.03 6.47 -7.84
C ALA A 84 -1.86 7.14 -8.96
N PRO A 85 -2.84 6.44 -9.57
CA PRO A 85 -3.62 7.01 -10.67
C PRO A 85 -4.57 8.14 -10.23
N ASP A 86 -4.87 8.23 -8.94
CA ASP A 86 -5.81 9.20 -8.36
C ASP A 86 -5.18 10.55 -8.03
N LYS A 87 -3.88 10.59 -7.69
CA LYS A 87 -3.16 11.81 -7.31
C LYS A 87 -1.65 11.60 -7.34
N ALA A 88 -0.91 12.70 -7.43
CA ALA A 88 0.53 12.66 -7.17
C ALA A 88 0.80 12.25 -5.71
N VAL A 89 1.74 11.32 -5.52
CA VAL A 89 2.13 10.81 -4.19
C VAL A 89 3.62 11.00 -3.96
N THR A 90 4.01 11.22 -2.70
CA THR A 90 5.40 11.12 -2.28
C THR A 90 5.84 9.66 -2.18
N GLN A 91 7.15 9.41 -2.04
CA GLN A 91 7.68 8.07 -1.78
C GLN A 91 6.99 7.41 -0.57
N GLY A 92 6.96 8.08 0.57
CA GLY A 92 6.34 7.53 1.78
C GLY A 92 4.84 7.27 1.63
N GLN A 93 4.11 8.09 0.86
CA GLN A 93 2.70 7.84 0.56
C GLN A 93 2.50 6.64 -0.38
N CYS A 94 3.41 6.42 -1.33
CA CYS A 94 3.41 5.24 -2.19
C CYS A 94 3.65 3.96 -1.38
N GLU A 95 4.67 3.97 -0.54
CA GLU A 95 5.04 2.83 0.31
C GLU A 95 3.96 2.53 1.35
N ALA A 96 3.31 3.57 1.91
CA ALA A 96 2.16 3.40 2.80
C ALA A 96 0.94 2.75 2.12
N ARG A 97 0.83 2.80 0.77
CA ARG A 97 -0.16 2.03 0.01
C ARG A 97 0.23 0.56 -0.20
N GLY A 98 1.42 0.16 0.25
CA GLY A 98 2.03 -1.16 -0.01
C GLY A 98 2.66 -1.27 -1.40
N CYS A 99 2.97 -0.14 -2.04
CA CYS A 99 3.50 -0.08 -3.39
C CYS A 99 5.00 0.20 -3.43
N CYS A 100 5.61 -0.03 -4.59
CA CYS A 100 7.01 0.22 -4.84
C CYS A 100 7.23 1.61 -5.41
N TYR A 101 8.27 2.29 -4.94
CA TYR A 101 8.67 3.60 -5.45
C TYR A 101 10.06 3.52 -6.08
N ALA A 102 10.15 3.70 -7.40
CA ALA A 102 11.42 3.76 -8.11
C ALA A 102 11.37 4.82 -9.24
N PRO A 103 12.03 5.97 -9.06
CA PRO A 103 12.10 7.00 -10.08
C PRO A 103 12.70 6.47 -11.38
N VAL A 104 12.09 6.83 -12.51
CA VAL A 104 12.66 6.58 -13.85
C VAL A 104 12.85 7.91 -14.57
N GLY A 105 13.97 8.03 -15.28
CA GLY A 105 14.19 9.16 -16.19
C GLY A 105 13.08 9.20 -17.24
N ARG A 106 12.62 10.40 -17.61
CA ARG A 106 11.62 10.55 -18.67
C ARG A 106 12.23 10.08 -19.99
N PRO A 107 11.63 9.10 -20.71
CA PRO A 107 12.08 8.74 -22.04
C PRO A 107 11.99 9.97 -22.96
N ARG A 108 13.04 10.22 -23.76
CA ARG A 108 13.00 11.28 -24.78
C ARG A 108 11.84 11.00 -25.74
N GLY A 109 10.92 11.95 -25.89
CA GLY A 109 9.80 11.87 -26.84
C GLY A 109 8.48 11.28 -26.32
N SER A 110 8.40 10.80 -25.06
CA SER A 110 7.11 10.45 -24.44
C SER A 110 6.63 11.54 -23.48
N ARG A 111 5.35 11.90 -23.56
CA ARG A 111 4.71 12.81 -22.59
C ARG A 111 4.50 12.13 -21.23
N MET A 112 4.42 10.79 -21.21
CA MET A 112 4.19 9.99 -20.01
C MET A 112 5.27 8.91 -19.92
N GLY A 113 6.10 8.96 -18.87
CA GLY A 113 7.04 7.89 -18.56
C GLY A 113 6.38 6.79 -17.73
N PRO A 114 7.09 5.66 -17.51
CA PRO A 114 6.64 4.67 -16.55
C PRO A 114 6.40 5.27 -15.16
N PRO A 115 5.42 4.74 -14.39
CA PRO A 115 5.08 5.30 -13.09
C PRO A 115 6.23 5.11 -12.10
N TRP A 116 6.45 6.13 -11.27
CA TRP A 116 7.42 6.06 -10.18
C TRP A 116 6.85 5.24 -9.02
N CYS A 117 5.55 5.34 -8.75
CA CYS A 117 4.83 4.53 -7.77
C CYS A 117 4.06 3.42 -8.49
N PHE A 118 4.38 2.15 -8.23
CA PHE A 118 3.81 1.02 -8.97
C PHE A 118 3.49 -0.19 -8.09
N PHE A 119 2.59 -1.04 -8.56
CA PHE A 119 2.22 -2.26 -7.86
C PHE A 119 3.37 -3.30 -7.91
N PRO A 120 3.80 -3.87 -6.77
CA PRO A 120 4.63 -5.08 -6.75
C PRO A 120 3.83 -6.29 -7.27
N PRO A 121 4.48 -7.36 -7.75
CA PRO A 121 3.80 -8.58 -8.19
C PRO A 121 2.91 -9.23 -7.11
N GLY A 122 3.29 -9.09 -5.84
CA GLY A 122 2.54 -9.59 -4.69
C GLY A 122 1.51 -8.60 -4.11
N TYR A 123 1.17 -7.53 -4.82
CA TYR A 123 0.18 -6.57 -4.33
C TYR A 123 -1.19 -7.25 -4.14
N PRO A 124 -1.91 -7.02 -3.03
CA PRO A 124 -3.18 -7.69 -2.78
C PRO A 124 -4.15 -7.52 -3.95
N SER A 125 -4.66 -8.64 -4.47
CA SER A 125 -5.69 -8.69 -5.52
C SER A 125 -6.91 -9.46 -5.00
N TYR A 126 -7.86 -9.75 -5.89
CA TYR A 126 -8.87 -10.75 -5.61
C TYR A 126 -8.26 -12.14 -5.70
N ARG A 127 -8.79 -13.07 -4.90
CA ARG A 127 -8.52 -14.50 -4.97
C ARG A 127 -9.73 -15.21 -5.60
N LEU A 128 -9.47 -16.15 -6.49
CA LEU A 128 -10.48 -17.04 -7.06
C LEU A 128 -10.93 -18.07 -6.03
N GLY A 129 -12.23 -18.28 -5.91
CA GLY A 129 -12.82 -19.35 -5.10
C GLY A 129 -14.03 -19.98 -5.79
N ASN A 130 -14.35 -21.21 -5.41
CA ASN A 130 -15.54 -21.94 -5.89
C ASN A 130 -15.70 -21.97 -7.42
N LEU A 131 -14.61 -22.15 -8.16
CA LEU A 131 -14.66 -22.26 -9.62
C LEU A 131 -15.46 -23.51 -10.01
N THR A 132 -16.59 -23.31 -10.68
CA THR A 132 -17.54 -24.34 -11.02
C THR A 132 -17.87 -24.27 -12.50
N ALA A 133 -17.84 -25.42 -13.19
CA ALA A 133 -18.29 -25.52 -14.57
C ALA A 133 -19.82 -25.44 -14.64
N THR A 134 -20.34 -24.77 -15.67
CA THR A 134 -21.76 -24.66 -15.99
C THR A 134 -22.01 -25.12 -17.42
N ASP A 135 -23.27 -25.34 -17.77
CA ASP A 135 -23.70 -25.74 -19.12
C ASP A 135 -23.25 -24.76 -20.23
N THR A 136 -23.01 -23.49 -19.87
CA THR A 136 -22.59 -22.42 -20.78
C THR A 136 -21.14 -22.00 -20.59
N GLY A 137 -20.49 -22.40 -19.49
CA GLY A 137 -19.09 -22.06 -19.24
C GLY A 137 -18.64 -22.27 -17.80
N TYR A 138 -18.32 -21.18 -17.09
CA TYR A 138 -17.81 -21.23 -15.72
C TYR A 138 -18.43 -20.13 -14.86
N THR A 139 -18.56 -20.40 -13.57
CA THR A 139 -18.89 -19.41 -12.53
C THR A 139 -17.89 -19.52 -11.39
N ALA A 140 -17.56 -18.42 -10.74
CA ALA A 140 -16.71 -18.42 -9.55
C ALA A 140 -17.01 -17.23 -8.63
N SER A 141 -16.58 -17.33 -7.37
CA SER A 141 -16.48 -16.19 -6.47
C SER A 141 -15.09 -15.58 -6.53
N LEU A 142 -14.98 -14.26 -6.49
CA LEU A 142 -13.72 -13.54 -6.34
C LEU A 142 -13.77 -12.79 -5.02
N THR A 143 -12.78 -13.00 -4.14
CA THR A 143 -12.76 -12.39 -2.81
C THR A 143 -11.48 -11.61 -2.58
N ARG A 144 -11.58 -10.39 -2.05
CA ARG A 144 -10.44 -9.54 -1.69
C ARG A 144 -10.36 -9.42 -0.16
N ALA A 145 -9.18 -9.70 0.40
CA ALA A 145 -8.98 -9.69 1.85
C ALA A 145 -8.81 -8.28 2.45
N ALA A 146 -8.21 -7.35 1.70
CA ALA A 146 -7.91 -6.00 2.18
C ALA A 146 -8.43 -4.95 1.18
N PRO A 147 -8.97 -3.81 1.64
CA PRO A 147 -9.41 -2.74 0.75
C PRO A 147 -8.24 -2.15 -0.07
N THR A 148 -8.59 -1.45 -1.14
CA THR A 148 -7.64 -0.62 -1.90
C THR A 148 -7.57 0.78 -1.30
N PHE A 149 -6.77 1.66 -1.91
CA PHE A 149 -6.78 3.08 -1.59
C PHE A 149 -8.00 3.83 -2.17
N PHE A 150 -8.85 3.17 -2.95
CA PHE A 150 -10.13 3.72 -3.38
C PHE A 150 -11.23 3.42 -2.34
N PRO A 151 -12.19 4.33 -2.16
CA PRO A 151 -13.29 4.09 -1.24
C PRO A 151 -14.27 3.05 -1.80
N ARG A 152 -14.96 2.35 -0.91
CA ARG A 152 -16.10 1.46 -1.22
C ARG A 152 -15.75 0.29 -2.14
N ASP A 153 -14.64 -0.40 -1.85
CA ASP A 153 -14.35 -1.69 -2.48
C ASP A 153 -15.51 -2.68 -2.27
N VAL A 154 -15.84 -3.42 -3.33
CA VAL A 154 -16.78 -4.56 -3.25
C VAL A 154 -15.97 -5.83 -3.05
N LEU A 155 -15.77 -6.22 -1.78
CA LEU A 155 -14.81 -7.26 -1.42
C LEU A 155 -15.17 -8.67 -1.94
N THR A 156 -16.43 -8.93 -2.29
CA THR A 156 -16.88 -10.20 -2.87
C THR A 156 -17.56 -9.93 -4.21
N LEU A 157 -17.03 -10.52 -5.27
CA LEU A 157 -17.57 -10.43 -6.62
C LEU A 157 -17.93 -11.82 -7.13
N ARG A 158 -18.77 -11.86 -8.15
CA ARG A 158 -19.05 -13.06 -8.94
C ARG A 158 -18.46 -12.90 -10.33
N LEU A 159 -17.72 -13.92 -10.74
CA LEU A 159 -17.24 -14.11 -12.10
C LEU A 159 -18.19 -15.05 -12.84
N ASP A 160 -18.68 -14.64 -13.99
CA ASP A 160 -19.41 -15.49 -14.95
C ASP A 160 -18.66 -15.48 -16.28
N VAL A 161 -18.31 -16.65 -16.79
CA VAL A 161 -17.63 -16.85 -18.07
C VAL A 161 -18.53 -17.67 -18.98
N LEU A 162 -18.96 -17.09 -20.09
CA LEU A 162 -19.83 -17.72 -21.08
C LEU A 162 -19.05 -17.98 -22.37
N LEU A 163 -19.00 -19.24 -22.79
CA LEU A 163 -18.41 -19.67 -24.05
C LEU A 163 -19.50 -19.60 -25.12
N GLU A 164 -19.89 -18.39 -25.52
CA GLU A 164 -21.13 -18.15 -26.27
C GLU A 164 -21.11 -18.75 -27.68
N THR A 165 -20.01 -18.56 -28.42
CA THR A 165 -19.80 -19.12 -29.75
C THR A 165 -18.34 -19.53 -29.92
N GLU A 166 -18.01 -20.16 -31.05
CA GLU A 166 -16.64 -20.56 -31.37
C GLU A 166 -15.65 -19.38 -31.35
N SER A 167 -16.11 -18.18 -31.68
CA SER A 167 -15.31 -16.96 -31.80
C SER A 167 -15.64 -15.89 -30.76
N ARG A 168 -16.60 -16.14 -29.85
CA ARG A 168 -17.04 -15.14 -28.86
C ARG A 168 -17.06 -15.71 -27.44
N LEU A 169 -16.17 -15.18 -26.63
CA LEU A 169 -16.13 -15.34 -25.17
C LEU A 169 -16.78 -14.12 -24.52
N ARG A 170 -17.61 -14.33 -23.50
CA ARG A 170 -18.14 -13.26 -22.65
C ARG A 170 -17.72 -13.48 -21.21
N VAL A 171 -17.15 -12.44 -20.61
CA VAL A 171 -16.73 -12.44 -19.20
C VAL A 171 -17.50 -11.33 -18.49
N THR A 172 -18.09 -11.64 -17.35
CA THR A 172 -18.78 -10.68 -16.49
C THR A 172 -18.22 -10.79 -15.08
N ILE A 173 -17.83 -9.67 -14.49
CA ILE A 173 -17.50 -9.55 -13.07
C ILE A 173 -18.52 -8.59 -12.46
N ARG A 174 -19.25 -9.05 -11.44
CA ARG A 174 -20.36 -8.29 -10.87
C ARG A 174 -20.39 -8.40 -9.36
N ASP A 175 -21.05 -7.44 -8.74
CA ASP A 175 -21.45 -7.50 -7.35
C ASP A 175 -22.65 -8.48 -7.23
N PRO A 176 -22.53 -9.59 -6.48
CA PRO A 176 -23.62 -10.54 -6.30
C PRO A 176 -24.67 -10.05 -5.29
N ALA A 177 -24.34 -9.09 -4.41
CA ALA A 177 -25.21 -8.58 -3.36
C ALA A 177 -26.02 -7.36 -3.81
N SER A 178 -25.50 -6.59 -4.77
CA SER A 178 -26.16 -5.39 -5.29
C SER A 178 -26.17 -5.32 -6.80
N ARG A 179 -27.34 -5.03 -7.38
CA ARG A 179 -27.47 -4.81 -8.81
C ARG A 179 -26.87 -3.46 -9.17
N ARG A 180 -25.75 -3.48 -9.90
CA ARG A 180 -25.10 -2.28 -10.44
C ARG A 180 -25.69 -1.90 -11.80
N TYR A 181 -25.39 -0.68 -12.24
CA TYR A 181 -25.77 -0.24 -13.58
C TYR A 181 -25.16 -1.14 -14.65
N GLU A 182 -25.99 -1.59 -15.60
CA GLU A 182 -25.59 -2.31 -16.81
C GLU A 182 -26.08 -1.50 -18.01
N VAL A 183 -25.21 -1.35 -19.03
CA VAL A 183 -25.56 -0.63 -20.25
C VAL A 183 -26.74 -1.35 -20.93
N PRO A 184 -27.84 -0.65 -21.28
CA PRO A 184 -29.02 -1.27 -21.88
C PRO A 184 -28.79 -1.56 -23.37
N VAL A 185 -27.95 -2.56 -23.65
CA VAL A 185 -27.63 -3.03 -25.00
C VAL A 185 -28.16 -4.44 -25.21
N ARG A 186 -28.68 -4.71 -26.42
CA ARG A 186 -29.08 -6.08 -26.78
C ARG A 186 -27.83 -6.93 -27.00
N THR A 187 -27.58 -7.88 -26.10
CA THR A 187 -26.54 -8.88 -26.30
C THR A 187 -27.11 -10.15 -26.91
N PRO A 188 -26.39 -10.83 -27.84
CA PRO A 188 -26.74 -12.18 -28.25
C PRO A 188 -26.95 -13.09 -27.03
N ARG A 189 -27.97 -13.96 -27.06
CA ARG A 189 -28.19 -14.92 -25.98
C ARG A 189 -27.31 -16.14 -26.18
N ALA A 190 -26.57 -16.54 -25.15
CA ALA A 190 -25.90 -17.83 -25.12
C ALA A 190 -26.96 -18.93 -25.10
N ARG A 191 -26.89 -19.87 -26.05
CA ARG A 191 -27.82 -21.02 -26.15
C ARG A 191 -27.25 -22.31 -25.54
N GLY A 192 -26.00 -22.27 -25.10
CA GLY A 192 -25.22 -23.40 -24.60
C GLY A 192 -23.74 -23.08 -24.68
N ARG A 193 -22.89 -23.98 -24.19
CA ARG A 193 -21.44 -23.93 -24.39
C ARG A 193 -21.11 -24.19 -25.85
N ALA A 194 -20.24 -23.36 -26.45
CA ALA A 194 -19.75 -23.59 -27.80
C ALA A 194 -18.96 -24.91 -27.91
N PRO A 195 -19.23 -25.76 -28.92
CA PRO A 195 -18.67 -27.11 -29.02
C PRO A 195 -17.19 -27.13 -29.42
N SER A 196 -16.74 -26.17 -30.22
CA SER A 196 -15.34 -26.08 -30.68
C SER A 196 -14.83 -24.64 -30.66
N PRO A 197 -14.61 -24.05 -29.46
CA PRO A 197 -14.09 -22.70 -29.33
C PRO A 197 -12.69 -22.54 -29.94
N LEU A 198 -12.45 -21.44 -30.65
CA LEU A 198 -11.13 -21.04 -31.15
C LEU A 198 -10.20 -20.53 -30.03
N TYR A 199 -10.75 -20.40 -28.82
CA TYR A 199 -10.08 -19.88 -27.64
C TYR A 199 -10.16 -20.88 -26.47
N GLY A 200 -9.11 -20.91 -25.66
CA GLY A 200 -9.05 -21.57 -24.37
C GLY A 200 -9.06 -20.53 -23.25
N VAL A 201 -9.61 -20.89 -22.09
CA VAL A 201 -9.65 -20.04 -20.90
C VAL A 201 -8.95 -20.76 -19.76
N GLN A 202 -8.03 -20.05 -19.09
CA GLN A 202 -7.33 -20.50 -17.89
C GLN A 202 -7.48 -19.46 -16.79
N PHE A 203 -7.33 -19.89 -15.54
CA PHE A 203 -7.49 -19.02 -14.38
C PHE A 203 -6.25 -19.09 -13.50
N SER A 204 -5.77 -17.93 -13.06
CA SER A 204 -4.84 -17.78 -11.94
C SER A 204 -5.65 -17.59 -10.66
N GLU A 205 -5.28 -18.29 -9.59
CA GLU A 205 -6.03 -18.28 -8.34
C GLU A 205 -5.75 -17.01 -7.51
N GLU A 206 -4.47 -16.74 -7.23
CA GLU A 206 -4.04 -15.63 -6.38
C GLU A 206 -2.66 -15.11 -6.85
N PRO A 207 -2.57 -13.85 -7.33
CA PRO A 207 -3.68 -12.95 -7.63
C PRO A 207 -4.58 -13.53 -8.75
N PHE A 208 -5.87 -13.24 -8.68
CA PHE A 208 -6.83 -13.65 -9.71
C PHE A 208 -6.43 -13.10 -11.07
N GLY A 209 -6.46 -13.96 -12.07
CA GLY A 209 -6.29 -13.61 -13.47
C GLY A 209 -7.09 -14.54 -14.37
N LEU A 210 -7.63 -14.00 -15.45
CA LEU A 210 -8.24 -14.78 -16.53
C LEU A 210 -7.33 -14.68 -17.75
N VAL A 211 -6.87 -15.83 -18.23
CA VAL A 211 -5.94 -15.93 -19.37
C VAL A 211 -6.69 -16.55 -20.54
N VAL A 212 -6.77 -15.80 -21.64
CA VAL A 212 -7.34 -16.30 -22.90
C VAL A 212 -6.20 -16.71 -23.81
N ARG A 213 -6.27 -17.93 -24.36
CA ARG A 213 -5.29 -18.44 -25.33
C ARG A 213 -5.97 -18.79 -26.62
N ARG A 214 -5.35 -18.50 -27.76
CA ARG A 214 -5.80 -19.04 -29.05
C ARG A 214 -5.49 -20.53 -29.09
N GLN A 215 -6.47 -21.37 -29.38
CA GLN A 215 -6.30 -22.83 -29.38
C GLN A 215 -5.32 -23.32 -30.46
N ARG A 216 -5.32 -22.66 -31.62
CA ARG A 216 -4.53 -23.10 -32.78
C ARG A 216 -3.02 -23.04 -32.54
N ASP A 217 -2.52 -21.99 -31.89
CA ASP A 217 -1.08 -21.70 -31.76
C ASP A 217 -0.62 -21.48 -30.31
N GLY A 218 -1.55 -21.54 -29.34
CA GLY A 218 -1.25 -21.36 -27.92
C GLY A 218 -0.97 -19.90 -27.51
N ARG A 219 -1.10 -18.92 -28.42
CA ARG A 219 -0.80 -17.51 -28.11
C ARG A 219 -1.74 -16.96 -27.04
N VAL A 220 -1.18 -16.32 -26.00
CA VAL A 220 -1.93 -15.54 -25.02
C VAL A 220 -2.42 -14.24 -25.68
N LEU A 221 -3.72 -13.97 -25.59
CA LEU A 221 -4.39 -12.82 -26.22
C LEU A 221 -4.59 -11.66 -25.25
#